data_AF-A0A937QN05-F1
#
_entry.id   AF-A0A937QN05-F1
#
_cell.length_a   1.000
_cell.length_b   1.000
_cell.length_c   1.000
_cell.angle_alpha   90.00
_cell.angle_beta   90.00
_cell.angle_gamma   90.00
#
_symmetry.space_group_name_H-M   'P 1'
#
loop_
_entity.id
_entity.type
_entity.pdbx_description
1 polymer ?
#
loop_
_entity_poly.entity_id
_entity_poly.type
_entity_poly.pdbx_seq_one_letter_code
_entity_poly.pdbx_strand_id
1 'polypeptide(L)'
;MDYWTEDRKTGRSEGQTEITSVQVVTNTDFSAKVDINISYHPPGEKEILAEKRSLSITTPDKNGCYRIDWTSTFTAKDEDVKLDRTPIVGEPHGQGYGGYAGLSVRMAVCARKWKFMDRTGIVKGDMRKDKDAVWLATVGKTPEGKDAGIAVLDHPSNMRHPTPWYITPSMPYFSPAVLYEKPHVLEKGKSFTLKYRVLVSSQEMDKDMLEKEWLDFSSR
;
A
#
# COMPACT_ATOMS: atom_id res chain seq x y z
N MET A 1 -3.61 4.81 20.15
CA MET A 1 -2.70 5.88 19.74
C MET A 1 -2.81 6.05 18.25
N ASP A 2 -3.05 7.27 17.79
CA ASP A 2 -3.08 7.61 16.37
C ASP A 2 -1.70 8.09 15.87
N TYR A 3 -1.26 7.53 14.75
CA TYR A 3 0.03 7.83 14.10
C TYR A 3 -0.14 8.71 12.85
N TRP A 4 -1.36 9.12 12.53
CA TRP A 4 -1.70 9.83 11.30
C TRP A 4 -2.27 11.22 11.52
N THR A 5 -3.20 11.39 12.47
CA THR A 5 -3.83 12.69 12.68
C THR A 5 -2.92 13.62 13.46
N GLU A 6 -2.42 14.67 12.80
CA GLU A 6 -1.69 15.75 13.47
C GLU A 6 -2.63 16.65 14.27
N ASP A 7 -2.24 16.94 15.52
CA ASP A 7 -2.85 18.02 16.28
C ASP A 7 -2.55 19.36 15.59
N ARG A 8 -3.59 20.16 15.34
CA ARG A 8 -3.47 21.41 14.56
C ARG A 8 -2.62 22.49 15.21
N LYS A 9 -2.41 22.44 16.52
CA LYS A 9 -1.61 23.45 17.24
C LYS A 9 -0.13 23.07 17.23
N THR A 10 0.17 21.79 17.37
CA THR A 10 1.53 21.27 17.53
C THR A 10 2.11 20.71 16.24
N GLY A 11 1.27 20.36 15.27
CA GLY A 11 1.67 19.68 14.03
C GLY A 11 2.18 18.26 14.27
N ARG A 12 1.78 17.62 15.37
CA ARG A 12 2.27 16.29 15.76
C ARG A 12 1.11 15.33 16.01
N SER A 13 1.26 14.08 15.55
CA SER A 13 0.39 12.97 15.93
C SER A 13 0.72 12.44 17.33
N GLU A 14 -0.18 11.63 17.91
CA GLU A 14 0.03 11.01 19.22
C GLU A 14 1.22 10.06 19.21
N GLY A 15 1.39 9.28 18.13
CA GLY A 15 2.56 8.47 17.86
C GLY A 15 3.49 9.09 16.82
N GLN A 16 4.76 8.73 16.82
CA GLN A 16 5.78 9.20 15.89
C GLN A 16 6.29 8.07 15.01
N THR A 17 6.54 8.40 13.74
CA THR A 17 7.20 7.52 12.77
C THR A 17 8.54 8.16 12.41
N GLU A 18 9.64 7.50 12.75
CA GLU A 18 11.00 8.00 12.55
C GLU A 18 11.77 7.10 11.59
N ILE A 19 12.41 7.69 10.56
CA ILE A 19 13.36 6.97 9.72
C ILE A 19 14.71 6.96 10.43
N THR A 20 15.15 5.79 10.90
CA THR A 20 16.39 5.64 11.67
C THR A 20 17.61 5.40 10.79
N SER A 21 17.42 4.87 9.58
CA SER A 21 18.47 4.78 8.57
C SER A 21 17.90 4.61 7.16
N VAL A 22 18.62 5.11 6.16
CA VAL A 22 18.34 4.89 4.75
C VAL A 22 19.63 4.49 4.03
N GLN A 23 19.56 3.43 3.24
CA GLN A 23 20.58 3.09 2.26
C GLN A 23 19.96 3.12 0.86
N VAL A 24 20.60 3.83 -0.06
CA VAL A 24 20.18 3.93 -1.46
C VAL A 24 21.32 3.48 -2.35
N VAL A 25 21.03 2.54 -3.26
CA VAL A 25 21.93 2.13 -4.34
C VAL A 25 21.25 2.43 -5.66
N THR A 26 21.84 3.30 -6.46
CA THR A 26 21.35 3.65 -7.80
C THR A 26 22.30 3.10 -8.87
N ASN A 27 21.74 2.73 -10.02
CA ASN A 27 22.48 2.24 -11.16
C ASN A 27 22.35 3.19 -12.36
N THR A 28 23.27 3.08 -13.31
CA THR A 28 23.29 3.93 -14.53
C THR A 28 22.11 3.65 -15.47
N ASP A 29 21.42 2.53 -15.29
CA ASP A 29 20.22 2.14 -16.04
C ASP A 29 18.91 2.58 -15.36
N PHE A 30 19.00 3.52 -14.41
CA PHE A 30 17.86 4.05 -13.64
C PHE A 30 17.19 3.04 -12.69
N SER A 31 17.68 1.80 -12.56
CA SER A 31 17.26 0.92 -11.48
C SER A 31 17.84 1.38 -10.14
N ALA A 32 17.14 1.04 -9.04
CA ALA A 32 17.61 1.37 -7.70
C ALA A 32 17.15 0.34 -6.67
N LYS A 33 17.92 0.24 -5.58
CA LYS A 33 17.50 -0.43 -4.35
C LYS A 33 17.51 0.57 -3.21
N VAL A 34 16.48 0.52 -2.36
CA VAL A 34 16.34 1.39 -1.20
C VAL A 34 15.99 0.53 0.00
N ASP A 35 16.82 0.58 1.04
CA ASP A 35 16.56 -0.07 2.32
C ASP A 35 16.37 1.00 3.40
N ILE A 36 15.28 0.90 4.15
CA ILE A 36 14.87 1.89 5.15
C ILE A 36 14.56 1.16 6.45
N ASN A 37 15.14 1.62 7.55
CA ASN A 37 14.69 1.23 8.89
C ASN A 37 13.81 2.35 9.45
N ILE A 38 12.65 1.96 9.99
CA ILE A 38 11.64 2.87 10.51
C ILE A 38 11.28 2.44 11.93
N SER A 39 11.26 3.38 12.86
CA SER A 39 10.84 3.21 14.24
C SER A 39 9.46 3.83 14.44
N TYR A 40 8.56 3.12 15.11
CA TYR A 40 7.29 3.64 15.57
C TYR A 40 7.30 3.70 17.10
N HIS A 41 7.04 4.87 17.67
CA HIS A 41 7.10 5.10 19.10
C HIS A 41 6.24 6.28 19.55
N PRO A 42 5.83 6.34 20.83
CA PRO A 42 5.33 7.56 21.43
C PRO A 42 6.45 8.64 21.52
N PRO A 43 6.10 9.94 21.53
CA PRO A 43 7.08 11.03 21.66
C PRO A 43 7.98 10.88 22.89
N GLY A 44 9.30 10.79 22.66
CA GLY A 44 10.29 10.68 23.74
C GLY A 44 10.33 9.32 24.45
N GLU A 45 9.57 8.33 23.96
CA GLU A 45 9.54 6.97 24.49
C GLU A 45 10.27 5.98 23.56
N LYS A 46 10.35 4.72 23.99
CA LYS A 46 11.04 3.66 23.24
C LYS A 46 10.23 3.20 22.03
N GLU A 47 10.93 2.65 21.05
CA GLU A 47 10.36 1.93 19.91
C GLU A 47 9.41 0.82 20.36
N ILE A 48 8.16 0.86 19.89
CA ILE A 48 7.16 -0.19 20.12
C ILE A 48 7.06 -1.15 18.93
N LEU A 49 7.30 -0.64 17.72
CA LEU A 49 7.28 -1.41 16.48
C LEU A 49 8.44 -0.94 15.60
N ALA A 50 9.22 -1.88 15.09
CA ALA A 50 10.24 -1.62 14.07
C ALA A 50 9.71 -2.06 12.70
N GLU A 51 9.99 -1.29 11.64
CA GLU A 51 9.83 -1.74 10.26
C GLU A 51 11.18 -1.74 9.54
N LYS A 52 11.48 -2.86 8.88
CA LYS A 52 12.50 -2.93 7.83
C LYS A 52 11.79 -2.92 6.47
N ARG A 53 12.02 -1.87 5.69
CA ARG A 53 11.42 -1.69 4.37
C ARG A 53 12.49 -1.78 3.30
N SER A 54 12.25 -2.60 2.28
CA SER A 54 13.12 -2.73 1.12
C SER A 54 12.30 -2.46 -0.15
N LEU A 55 12.88 -1.66 -1.04
CA LEU A 55 12.33 -1.33 -2.34
C LEU A 55 13.33 -1.77 -3.41
N SER A 56 12.86 -2.53 -4.39
CA SER A 56 13.61 -2.81 -5.63
C SER A 56 12.88 -2.19 -6.81
N ILE A 57 13.53 -1.21 -7.44
CA ILE A 57 13.01 -0.43 -8.55
C ILE A 57 13.69 -0.90 -9.83
N THR A 58 12.91 -1.35 -10.82
CA THR A 58 13.46 -1.84 -12.08
C THR A 58 13.87 -0.69 -13.00
N THR A 59 14.80 -0.97 -13.91
CA THR A 59 15.05 -0.18 -15.12
C THR A 59 13.72 0.09 -15.83
N PRO A 60 13.40 1.35 -16.19
CA PRO A 60 12.26 1.65 -17.04
C PRO A 60 12.43 0.98 -18.41
N ASP A 61 11.36 0.45 -18.97
CA ASP A 61 11.38 -0.06 -20.34
C ASP A 61 11.39 1.07 -21.38
N LYS A 62 11.36 0.71 -22.67
CA LYS A 62 11.36 1.68 -23.78
C LYS A 62 10.20 2.68 -23.75
N ASN A 63 9.11 2.38 -23.04
CA ASN A 63 7.96 3.25 -22.88
C ASN A 63 8.04 4.03 -21.56
N GLY A 64 9.05 3.78 -20.72
CA GLY A 64 9.17 4.37 -19.39
C GLY A 64 8.34 3.66 -18.33
N CYS A 65 7.85 2.44 -18.59
CA CYS A 65 7.13 1.65 -17.59
C CYS A 65 8.12 0.94 -16.66
N TYR A 66 7.83 0.88 -15.37
CA TYR A 66 8.71 0.27 -14.37
C TYR A 66 7.92 -0.36 -13.23
N ARG A 67 8.62 -1.18 -12.43
CA ARG A 67 8.09 -1.88 -11.27
C ARG A 67 8.81 -1.40 -10.00
N ILE A 68 8.06 -1.34 -8.91
CA ILE A 68 8.60 -1.17 -7.56
C ILE A 68 8.15 -2.39 -6.73
N ASP A 69 9.07 -3.28 -6.44
CA ASP A 69 8.85 -4.38 -5.49
C ASP A 69 9.10 -3.84 -4.09
N TRP A 70 8.03 -3.79 -3.29
CA TRP A 70 8.01 -3.23 -1.94
C TRP A 70 7.84 -4.34 -0.93
N THR A 71 8.76 -4.45 0.03
CA THR A 71 8.69 -5.39 1.15
C THR A 71 8.82 -4.64 2.46
N SER A 72 7.84 -4.79 3.36
CA SER A 72 7.84 -4.24 4.71
C SER A 72 7.74 -5.35 5.73
N THR A 73 8.74 -5.48 6.59
CA THR A 73 8.72 -6.42 7.74
C THR A 73 8.60 -5.64 9.03
N PHE A 74 7.49 -5.85 9.73
CA PHE A 74 7.17 -5.21 11.00
C PHE A 74 7.50 -6.15 12.15
N THR A 75 8.10 -5.65 13.22
CA THR A 75 8.50 -6.44 14.40
C THR A 75 8.08 -5.74 15.68
N ALA A 76 7.27 -6.40 16.51
CA ALA A 76 6.91 -5.90 17.83
C ALA A 76 8.12 -5.98 18.77
N LYS A 77 8.31 -4.95 19.59
CA LYS A 77 9.50 -4.80 20.45
C LYS A 77 9.30 -5.39 21.83
N ASP A 78 9.12 -4.54 22.83
CA ASP A 78 9.15 -4.93 24.25
C ASP A 78 7.79 -5.45 24.76
N GLU A 79 6.73 -5.31 23.96
CA GLU A 79 5.35 -5.69 24.27
C GLU A 79 4.57 -6.13 23.03
N ASP A 80 3.35 -6.65 23.24
CA ASP A 80 2.42 -6.96 22.16
C ASP A 80 1.90 -5.67 21.53
N VAL A 81 1.88 -5.61 20.19
CA VAL A 81 1.40 -4.45 19.44
C VAL A 81 0.06 -4.76 18.79
N LYS A 82 -0.99 -4.04 19.19
CA LYS A 82 -2.28 -4.08 18.50
C LYS A 82 -2.28 -3.08 17.34
N LEU A 83 -2.19 -3.61 16.12
CA LEU A 83 -2.46 -2.86 14.90
C LEU A 83 -3.97 -2.77 14.69
N ASP A 84 -4.51 -1.58 14.89
CA ASP A 84 -5.93 -1.29 14.76
C ASP A 84 -6.21 -0.38 13.56
N ARG A 85 -7.49 -0.16 13.32
CA ARG A 85 -8.05 0.63 12.21
C ARG A 85 -9.31 1.32 12.70
N THR A 86 -9.68 2.42 12.05
CA THR A 86 -11.00 3.04 12.27
C THR A 86 -12.10 1.97 12.15
N PRO A 87 -12.97 1.79 13.17
CA PRO A 87 -14.06 0.84 13.11
C PRO A 87 -14.95 1.09 11.89
N ILE A 88 -15.40 0.03 11.23
CA ILE A 88 -16.22 0.13 10.01
C ILE A 88 -17.72 0.08 10.33
N VAL A 89 -18.57 0.47 9.37
CA VAL A 89 -20.04 0.35 9.50
C VAL A 89 -20.42 -1.08 9.92
N GLY A 90 -21.17 -1.18 11.03
CA GLY A 90 -21.56 -2.45 11.66
C GLY A 90 -20.78 -2.77 12.94
N GLU A 91 -19.66 -2.09 13.20
CA GLU A 91 -18.93 -2.16 14.46
C GLU A 91 -19.33 -1.01 15.41
N PRO A 92 -19.09 -1.14 16.74
CA PRO A 92 -19.25 -0.02 17.67
C PRO A 92 -18.46 1.21 17.21
N HIS A 93 -19.12 2.37 17.14
CA HIS A 93 -18.56 3.62 16.61
C HIS A 93 -18.09 3.57 15.15
N GLY A 94 -18.64 2.63 14.37
CA GLY A 94 -18.35 2.42 12.96
C GLY A 94 -18.49 3.67 12.10
N GLN A 95 -17.53 3.88 11.22
CA GLN A 95 -17.48 4.98 10.26
C GLN A 95 -17.72 4.47 8.84
N GLY A 96 -18.26 5.34 7.98
CA GLY A 96 -18.35 5.08 6.53
C GLY A 96 -17.01 5.15 5.80
N TYR A 97 -15.94 5.55 6.51
CA TYR A 97 -14.58 5.68 6.03
C TYR A 97 -13.62 4.92 6.95
N GLY A 98 -12.44 4.57 6.43
CA GLY A 98 -11.42 3.87 7.21
C GLY A 98 -11.45 2.35 6.99
N GLY A 99 -10.66 1.64 7.80
CA GLY A 99 -10.38 0.21 7.62
C GLY A 99 -9.31 -0.08 6.55
N TYR A 100 -8.86 0.92 5.78
CA TYR A 100 -7.67 0.80 4.94
C TYR A 100 -6.42 0.72 5.79
N ALA A 101 -5.51 -0.19 5.43
CA ALA A 101 -4.23 -0.40 6.09
C ALA A 101 -3.32 -1.15 5.12
N GLY A 102 -2.17 -0.57 4.76
CA GLY A 102 -1.25 -1.14 3.78
C GLY A 102 -0.60 -0.06 2.90
N LEU A 103 -0.17 -0.46 1.71
CA LEU A 103 0.44 0.43 0.72
C LEU A 103 -0.64 1.18 -0.06
N SER A 104 -0.93 2.41 0.35
CA SER A 104 -1.94 3.25 -0.30
C SER A 104 -1.39 4.05 -1.47
N VAL A 105 -2.20 4.20 -2.51
CA VAL A 105 -1.93 5.07 -3.66
C VAL A 105 -2.96 6.19 -3.66
N ARG A 106 -2.51 7.44 -3.76
CA ARG A 106 -3.37 8.62 -3.98
C ARG A 106 -2.88 9.37 -5.21
N MET A 107 -3.71 9.42 -6.24
CA MET A 107 -3.39 10.05 -7.51
C MET A 107 -3.69 11.55 -7.51
N ALA A 108 -3.09 12.25 -8.47
CA ALA A 108 -3.37 13.66 -8.74
C ALA A 108 -4.85 13.89 -9.13
N VAL A 109 -5.33 15.11 -8.94
CA VAL A 109 -6.74 15.49 -9.22
C VAL A 109 -7.17 15.18 -10.65
N CYS A 110 -6.28 15.26 -11.63
CA CYS A 110 -6.57 14.92 -13.02
C CYS A 110 -6.99 13.46 -13.22
N ALA A 111 -6.60 12.55 -12.33
CA ALA A 111 -6.97 11.14 -12.36
C ALA A 111 -8.36 10.86 -11.77
N ARG A 112 -9.14 11.86 -11.32
CA ARG A 112 -10.52 11.66 -10.82
C ARG A 112 -11.46 10.98 -11.82
N LYS A 113 -11.18 11.10 -13.11
CA LYS A 113 -11.97 10.46 -14.20
C LYS A 113 -11.46 9.07 -14.57
N TRP A 114 -10.37 8.61 -13.96
CA TRP A 114 -9.80 7.29 -14.22
C TRP A 114 -10.68 6.22 -13.59
N LYS A 115 -10.58 5.01 -14.11
CA LYS A 115 -11.38 3.87 -13.68
C LYS A 115 -10.52 2.96 -12.81
N PHE A 116 -11.14 2.34 -11.82
CA PHE A 116 -10.53 1.24 -11.07
C PHE A 116 -10.85 -0.08 -11.76
N MET A 117 -9.89 -0.99 -11.79
CA MET A 117 -10.00 -2.28 -12.45
C MET A 117 -9.32 -3.36 -11.62
N ASP A 118 -9.97 -4.52 -11.51
CA ASP A 118 -9.39 -5.76 -11.02
C ASP A 118 -9.57 -6.86 -12.08
N ARG A 119 -9.26 -8.12 -11.73
CA ARG A 119 -9.36 -9.25 -12.66
C ARG A 119 -10.79 -9.57 -13.12
N THR A 120 -11.82 -8.99 -12.50
CA THR A 120 -13.22 -9.10 -12.93
C THR A 120 -13.65 -7.96 -13.85
N GLY A 121 -12.78 -6.97 -14.08
CA GLY A 121 -13.03 -5.81 -14.92
C GLY A 121 -13.17 -4.52 -14.10
N ILE A 122 -13.93 -3.56 -14.64
CA ILE A 122 -14.09 -2.25 -14.01
C ILE A 122 -14.84 -2.37 -12.68
N VAL A 123 -14.21 -1.89 -11.61
CA VAL A 123 -14.75 -1.89 -10.26
C VAL A 123 -15.60 -0.64 -10.03
N LYS A 124 -16.74 -0.82 -9.36
CA LYS A 124 -17.63 0.26 -8.93
C LYS A 124 -17.79 0.22 -7.42
N GLY A 125 -17.96 1.39 -6.80
CA GLY A 125 -18.12 1.54 -5.36
C GLY A 125 -16.81 1.80 -4.62
N ASP A 126 -16.91 1.82 -3.29
CA ASP A 126 -15.84 2.32 -2.41
C ASP A 126 -15.05 1.19 -1.71
N MET A 127 -15.42 -0.06 -1.98
CA MET A 127 -14.77 -1.26 -1.44
C MET A 127 -14.85 -2.40 -2.44
N ARG A 128 -13.77 -3.16 -2.58
CA ARG A 128 -13.76 -4.47 -3.24
C ARG A 128 -13.41 -5.55 -2.22
N LYS A 129 -14.42 -6.31 -1.77
CA LYS A 129 -14.26 -7.38 -0.75
C LYS A 129 -14.05 -8.78 -1.35
N ASP A 130 -13.98 -8.85 -2.67
CA ASP A 130 -13.86 -10.12 -3.37
C ASP A 130 -12.50 -10.76 -3.08
N LYS A 131 -12.52 -12.03 -2.69
CA LYS A 131 -11.32 -12.83 -2.39
C LYS A 131 -10.60 -13.31 -3.65
N ASP A 132 -11.01 -12.85 -4.82
CA ASP A 132 -10.25 -13.05 -6.05
C ASP A 132 -9.47 -11.80 -6.48
N ALA A 133 -9.68 -10.63 -5.86
CA ALA A 133 -9.03 -9.38 -6.26
C ALA A 133 -7.57 -9.31 -5.78
N VAL A 134 -6.68 -10.06 -6.43
CA VAL A 134 -5.24 -10.14 -6.09
C VAL A 134 -4.40 -8.95 -6.57
N TRP A 135 -5.00 -8.06 -7.37
CA TRP A 135 -4.44 -6.78 -7.78
C TRP A 135 -5.57 -5.77 -8.02
N LEU A 136 -5.25 -4.48 -7.86
CA LEU A 136 -6.13 -3.38 -8.26
C LEU A 136 -5.32 -2.34 -9.02
N ALA A 137 -5.87 -1.88 -10.14
CA ALA A 137 -5.31 -0.84 -10.97
C ALA A 137 -6.23 0.39 -11.02
N THR A 138 -5.65 1.57 -11.15
CA THR A 138 -6.35 2.76 -11.67
C THR A 138 -5.77 3.11 -13.03
N VAL A 139 -6.63 3.19 -14.03
CA VAL A 139 -6.26 3.34 -15.45
C VAL A 139 -7.06 4.47 -16.09
N GLY A 140 -6.42 5.22 -16.98
CA GLY A 140 -7.08 6.28 -17.72
C GLY A 140 -6.13 7.02 -18.65
N LYS A 141 -6.50 8.26 -18.97
CA LYS A 141 -5.71 9.13 -19.84
C LYS A 141 -5.17 10.34 -19.08
N THR A 142 -3.93 10.71 -19.37
CA THR A 142 -3.33 11.97 -18.87
C THR A 142 -4.06 13.18 -19.47
N PRO A 143 -3.83 14.41 -18.97
CA PRO A 143 -4.39 15.62 -19.58
C PRO A 143 -4.05 15.78 -21.07
N GLU A 144 -2.91 15.23 -21.51
CA GLU A 144 -2.45 15.21 -22.90
C GLU A 144 -3.05 14.07 -23.74
N GLY A 145 -3.95 13.27 -23.16
CA GLY A 145 -4.67 12.18 -23.85
C GLY A 145 -3.89 10.86 -23.96
N LYS A 146 -2.72 10.75 -23.33
CA LYS A 146 -1.92 9.51 -23.33
C LYS A 146 -2.45 8.51 -22.32
N ASP A 147 -2.43 7.23 -22.65
CA ASP A 147 -2.79 6.20 -21.68
C ASP A 147 -1.77 6.14 -20.54
N ALA A 148 -2.26 5.90 -19.34
CA ALA A 148 -1.44 5.74 -18.16
C ALA A 148 -2.19 4.94 -17.09
N GLY A 149 -1.43 4.33 -16.19
CA GLY A 149 -1.99 3.57 -15.10
C GLY A 149 -1.00 3.32 -13.97
N ILE A 150 -1.54 3.05 -12.80
CA ILE A 150 -0.80 2.49 -11.68
C ILE A 150 -1.58 1.30 -11.13
N ALA A 151 -0.89 0.22 -10.81
CA ALA A 151 -1.48 -0.92 -10.13
C ALA A 151 -0.67 -1.32 -8.91
N VAL A 152 -1.36 -1.88 -7.92
CA VAL A 152 -0.76 -2.54 -6.77
C VAL A 152 -1.17 -4.00 -6.79
N LEU A 153 -0.19 -4.89 -6.67
CA LEU A 153 -0.32 -6.34 -6.71
C LEU A 153 -0.07 -6.88 -5.30
N ASP A 154 -1.01 -7.67 -4.79
CA ASP A 154 -0.94 -8.29 -3.46
C ASP A 154 -0.28 -9.66 -3.55
N HIS A 155 0.79 -9.87 -2.77
CA HIS A 155 1.54 -11.12 -2.79
C HIS A 155 0.83 -12.23 -1.99
N PRO A 156 0.81 -13.50 -2.45
CA PRO A 156 0.17 -14.59 -1.73
C PRO A 156 0.67 -14.88 -0.32
N SER A 157 1.90 -14.46 -0.01
CA SER A 157 2.47 -14.60 1.34
C SER A 157 1.98 -13.54 2.33
N ASN A 158 1.22 -12.53 1.89
CA ASN A 158 0.71 -11.51 2.78
C ASN A 158 -0.35 -12.10 3.71
N MET A 159 -0.41 -11.60 4.94
CA MET A 159 -1.47 -12.00 5.84
C MET A 159 -2.83 -11.64 5.24
N ARG A 160 -3.80 -12.56 5.39
CA ARG A 160 -5.18 -12.40 4.90
C ARG A 160 -5.25 -12.22 3.38
N HIS A 161 -4.29 -12.79 2.65
CA HIS A 161 -4.32 -12.76 1.19
C HIS A 161 -5.51 -13.54 0.61
N PRO A 162 -6.13 -13.02 -0.46
CA PRO A 162 -6.03 -11.62 -0.88
C PRO A 162 -6.82 -10.72 0.06
N THR A 163 -6.23 -9.56 0.34
CA THR A 163 -6.89 -8.56 1.18
C THR A 163 -7.96 -7.80 0.39
N PRO A 164 -9.07 -7.38 1.03
CA PRO A 164 -10.00 -6.45 0.38
C PRO A 164 -9.29 -5.15 -0.02
N TRP A 165 -9.83 -4.48 -1.04
CA TRP A 165 -9.37 -3.15 -1.46
C TRP A 165 -10.32 -2.07 -0.98
N TYR A 166 -9.75 -1.03 -0.36
CA TYR A 166 -10.45 0.22 -0.14
C TYR A 166 -10.29 1.12 -1.36
N ILE A 167 -11.38 1.71 -1.84
CA ILE A 167 -11.41 2.52 -3.05
C ILE A 167 -12.13 3.84 -2.74
N THR A 168 -11.64 4.95 -3.27
CA THR A 168 -12.37 6.22 -3.20
C THR A 168 -12.30 6.90 -4.56
N PRO A 169 -13.33 6.81 -5.40
CA PRO A 169 -13.26 7.41 -6.73
C PRO A 169 -13.19 8.94 -6.75
N SER A 170 -13.86 9.61 -5.80
CA SER A 170 -13.87 11.08 -5.69
C SER A 170 -12.52 11.70 -5.32
N MET A 171 -11.68 10.92 -4.64
CA MET A 171 -10.29 11.23 -4.31
C MET A 171 -9.49 10.05 -4.83
N PRO A 172 -8.95 10.06 -6.07
CA PRO A 172 -8.54 8.87 -6.82
C PRO A 172 -7.49 8.07 -6.02
N TYR A 173 -7.99 7.18 -5.18
CA TYR A 173 -7.28 6.57 -4.07
C TYR A 173 -7.70 5.12 -4.00
N PHE A 174 -6.71 4.28 -3.71
CA PHE A 174 -6.96 2.91 -3.34
C PHE A 174 -5.87 2.39 -2.42
N SER A 175 -6.21 1.37 -1.65
CA SER A 175 -5.27 0.71 -0.75
C SER A 175 -5.67 -0.76 -0.58
N PRO A 176 -4.71 -1.68 -0.51
CA PRO A 176 -4.92 -2.93 0.20
C PRO A 176 -5.41 -2.58 1.61
N ALA A 177 -6.41 -3.30 2.11
CA ALA A 177 -7.08 -3.01 3.38
C ALA A 177 -6.87 -4.18 4.35
N VAL A 178 -5.60 -4.46 4.67
CA VAL A 178 -5.17 -5.69 5.37
C VAL A 178 -5.81 -5.83 6.75
N LEU A 179 -6.14 -4.71 7.41
CA LEU A 179 -6.78 -4.67 8.72
C LEU A 179 -8.31 -4.46 8.67
N TYR A 180 -8.90 -4.37 7.48
CA TYR A 180 -10.31 -3.97 7.30
C TYR A 180 -11.27 -4.80 8.16
N GLU A 181 -11.21 -6.13 8.04
CA GLU A 181 -12.15 -7.02 8.74
C GLU A 181 -11.95 -7.02 10.26
N LYS A 182 -10.70 -6.97 10.73
CA LYS A 182 -10.39 -7.04 12.17
C LYS A 182 -8.99 -6.50 12.50
N PRO A 183 -8.74 -6.06 13.73
CA PRO A 183 -7.40 -5.69 14.18
C PRO A 183 -6.43 -6.87 14.07
N HIS A 184 -5.12 -6.60 14.13
CA HIS A 184 -4.09 -7.63 14.24
C HIS A 184 -3.27 -7.38 15.51
N VAL A 185 -3.15 -8.39 16.37
CA VAL A 185 -2.23 -8.36 17.50
C VAL A 185 -0.95 -9.05 17.06
N LEU A 186 0.15 -8.32 17.08
CA LEU A 186 1.49 -8.82 16.85
C LEU A 186 2.14 -9.06 18.21
N GLU A 187 2.36 -10.32 18.56
CA GLU A 187 2.99 -10.70 19.83
C GLU A 187 4.41 -10.14 19.95
N LYS A 188 4.83 -9.85 21.19
CA LYS A 188 6.18 -9.40 21.53
C LYS A 188 7.27 -10.21 20.80
N GLY A 189 8.16 -9.50 20.13
CA GLY A 189 9.30 -10.09 19.42
C GLY A 189 8.94 -10.85 18.14
N LYS A 190 7.66 -10.93 17.76
CA LYS A 190 7.23 -11.53 16.49
C LYS A 190 7.25 -10.51 15.36
N SER A 191 7.29 -11.03 14.15
CA SER A 191 7.26 -10.23 12.93
C SER A 191 6.23 -10.73 11.94
N PHE A 192 5.73 -9.83 11.10
CA PHE A 192 5.02 -10.18 9.87
C PHE A 192 5.55 -9.34 8.71
N THR A 193 5.30 -9.80 7.48
CA THR A 193 5.79 -9.15 6.27
C THR A 193 4.63 -8.87 5.32
N LEU A 194 4.63 -7.68 4.72
CA LEU A 194 3.80 -7.31 3.60
C LEU A 194 4.67 -7.09 2.37
N LYS A 195 4.31 -7.73 1.26
CA LYS A 195 4.96 -7.64 -0.04
C LYS A 195 3.96 -7.13 -1.07
N TYR A 196 4.32 -6.06 -1.76
CA TYR A 196 3.52 -5.51 -2.86
C TYR A 196 4.40 -5.26 -4.07
N ARG A 197 3.83 -5.36 -5.26
CA ARG A 197 4.43 -4.78 -6.47
C ARG A 197 3.60 -3.60 -6.93
N VAL A 198 4.24 -2.47 -7.15
CA VAL A 198 3.64 -1.32 -7.82
C VAL A 198 4.08 -1.32 -9.28
N LEU A 199 3.11 -1.29 -10.19
CA LEU A 199 3.35 -1.10 -11.62
C LEU A 199 3.04 0.35 -11.97
N VAL A 200 3.99 1.04 -12.60
CA VAL A 200 3.78 2.38 -13.14
C VAL A 200 3.88 2.29 -14.66
N SER A 201 2.80 2.67 -15.34
CA SER A 201 2.66 2.51 -16.79
C SER A 201 2.32 3.84 -17.46
N SER A 202 3.01 4.11 -18.56
CA SER A 202 2.70 5.16 -19.56
C SER A 202 1.92 4.60 -20.76
N GLN A 203 1.44 3.36 -20.64
CA GLN A 203 0.69 2.61 -21.64
C GLN A 203 -0.65 2.16 -21.06
N GLU A 204 -1.57 1.76 -21.92
CA GLU A 204 -2.79 1.07 -21.49
C GLU A 204 -2.41 -0.20 -20.71
N MET A 205 -3.11 -0.42 -19.60
CA MET A 205 -2.98 -1.62 -18.80
C MET A 205 -4.28 -2.40 -18.93
N ASP A 206 -4.19 -3.57 -19.57
CA ASP A 206 -5.29 -4.51 -19.66
C ASP A 206 -5.19 -5.59 -18.56
N LYS A 207 -6.25 -6.39 -18.48
CA LYS A 207 -6.36 -7.46 -17.50
C LYS A 207 -5.29 -8.54 -17.69
N ASP A 208 -4.98 -8.92 -18.92
CA ASP A 208 -4.09 -10.06 -19.21
C ASP A 208 -2.64 -9.70 -18.87
N MET A 209 -2.24 -8.45 -19.17
CA MET A 209 -0.97 -7.88 -18.73
C MET A 209 -0.84 -7.91 -17.21
N LEU A 210 -1.87 -7.43 -16.49
CA LEU A 210 -1.87 -7.36 -15.03
C LEU A 210 -1.84 -8.74 -14.37
N GLU A 211 -2.59 -9.69 -14.93
CA GLU A 211 -2.57 -11.07 -14.45
C GLU A 211 -1.19 -11.71 -14.65
N LYS A 212 -0.55 -11.48 -15.80
CA LYS A 212 0.80 -11.97 -16.07
C LYS A 212 1.83 -11.37 -15.11
N GLU A 213 1.75 -10.07 -14.84
CA GLU A 213 2.62 -9.40 -13.87
C GLU A 213 2.42 -9.95 -12.45
N TRP A 214 1.17 -10.27 -12.07
CA TRP A 214 0.87 -10.88 -10.79
C TRP A 214 1.38 -12.32 -10.69
N LEU A 215 1.24 -13.13 -11.75
CA LEU A 215 1.79 -14.50 -11.78
C LEU A 215 3.32 -14.50 -11.66
N ASP A 216 4.01 -13.57 -12.33
CA ASP A 216 5.45 -13.39 -12.16
C ASP A 216 5.80 -12.98 -10.73
N PHE A 217 5.11 -11.98 -10.17
CA PHE A 217 5.38 -11.48 -8.82
C PHE A 217 5.11 -12.52 -7.73
N SER A 218 4.00 -13.25 -7.82
CA SER A 218 3.55 -14.24 -6.83
C SER A 218 4.44 -15.48 -6.72
N SER A 219 5.32 -15.70 -7.70
CA SER A 219 6.26 -16.82 -7.73
C SER A 219 7.61 -16.54 -7.06
N ARG A 220 7.81 -15.34 -6.50
CA ARG A 220 9.10 -14.83 -6.01
C ARG A 220 9.27 -14.85 -4.48
#